data_AF-A0A9P5Q738-F1
#
_entry.id   AF-A0A9P5Q738-F1
#
_cell.length_a   1.000
_cell.length_b   1.000
_cell.length_c   1.000
_cell.angle_alpha   90.00
_cell.angle_beta   90.00
_cell.angle_gamma   90.00
#
_symmetry.space_group_name_H-M   'P 1'
#
loop_
_entity.id
_entity.type
_entity.pdbx_description
1 polymer ?
#
loop_
_entity_poly.entity_id
_entity_poly.type
_entity_poly.pdbx_seq_one_letter_code
_entity_poly.pdbx_strand_id
1 'polypeptide(L)'
;MQRALFSFQSVRHRPGYHISRQYSSEKPKSRHAQWYSDVLPSMIPIFLLGSAVYLGLQLAQTRLSHQKYMVDAQERVSVLEAQVDALQHSRETDADSPTSASTSRWRLW
;
A
#
# COMPACT_ATOMS: atom_id res chain seq x y z
N MET A 1 -4.23 -96.10 -34.72
CA MET A 1 -4.97 -94.89 -35.16
C MET A 1 -5.43 -94.13 -33.93
N GLN A 2 -5.03 -92.85 -33.84
CA GLN A 2 -5.67 -91.73 -33.10
C GLN A 2 -5.76 -91.88 -31.56
N ARG A 3 -5.36 -90.94 -30.70
CA ARG A 3 -5.57 -89.48 -30.74
C ARG A 3 -4.47 -88.79 -29.92
N ALA A 4 -3.80 -87.82 -30.53
CA ALA A 4 -3.00 -86.83 -29.82
C ALA A 4 -3.94 -85.86 -29.11
N LEU A 5 -3.84 -85.75 -27.78
CA LEU A 5 -4.47 -84.69 -27.01
C LEU A 5 -3.42 -83.59 -26.82
N PHE A 6 -3.46 -82.62 -27.74
CA PHE A 6 -2.81 -81.34 -27.59
C PHE A 6 -3.43 -80.61 -26.39
N SER A 7 -2.70 -80.56 -25.28
CA SER A 7 -3.08 -79.75 -24.12
C SER A 7 -2.86 -78.29 -24.46
N PHE A 8 -3.96 -77.55 -24.42
CA PHE A 8 -4.05 -76.14 -24.71
C PHE A 8 -3.23 -75.29 -23.71
N GLN A 9 -2.55 -74.33 -24.31
CA GLN A 9 -1.87 -73.18 -23.72
C GLN A 9 -2.76 -72.43 -22.71
N SER A 10 -2.29 -72.23 -21.48
CA SER A 10 -2.81 -71.19 -20.59
C SER A 10 -1.73 -70.13 -20.35
N VAL A 11 -1.96 -68.98 -20.97
CA VAL A 11 -1.21 -67.74 -20.80
C VAL A 11 -1.32 -67.33 -19.33
N ARG A 12 -0.19 -67.29 -18.60
CA ARG A 12 -0.17 -66.74 -17.24
C ARG A 12 -0.39 -65.23 -17.32
N HIS A 13 -1.55 -64.77 -16.90
CA HIS A 13 -1.80 -63.36 -16.65
C HIS A 13 -0.82 -62.85 -15.57
N ARG A 14 0.04 -61.89 -15.94
CA ARG A 14 0.78 -61.07 -14.96
C ARG A 14 -0.24 -60.18 -14.25
N PRO A 15 -0.27 -60.13 -12.91
CA PRO A 15 -1.09 -59.15 -12.21
C PRO A 15 -0.49 -57.76 -12.49
N GLY A 16 -1.31 -56.89 -13.09
CA GLY A 16 -1.00 -55.48 -13.27
C GLY A 16 -0.96 -54.78 -11.92
N TYR A 17 0.00 -53.88 -11.76
CA TYR A 17 0.08 -52.99 -10.62
C TYR A 17 -1.10 -52.02 -10.69
N HIS A 18 -2.13 -52.28 -9.89
CA HIS A 18 -3.21 -51.33 -9.68
C HIS A 18 -2.65 -50.15 -8.86
N ILE A 19 -2.45 -49.01 -9.52
CA ILE A 19 -2.25 -47.73 -8.83
C ILE A 19 -3.59 -47.41 -8.16
N SER A 20 -3.75 -47.85 -6.92
CA SER A 20 -4.82 -47.41 -6.05
C SER A 20 -4.64 -45.93 -5.81
N ARG A 21 -5.44 -45.12 -6.49
CA ARG A 21 -5.66 -43.70 -6.19
C ARG A 21 -5.98 -43.60 -4.70
N GLN A 22 -5.00 -43.13 -3.93
CA GLN A 22 -5.19 -42.78 -2.52
C GLN A 22 -6.19 -41.63 -2.49
N TYR A 23 -7.46 -41.94 -2.28
CA TYR A 23 -8.38 -40.98 -1.69
C TYR A 23 -7.75 -40.62 -0.35
N SER A 24 -7.30 -39.37 -0.23
CA SER A 24 -6.96 -38.78 1.05
C SER A 24 -8.12 -39.08 2.00
N SER A 25 -7.84 -39.80 3.07
CA SER A 25 -8.74 -39.91 4.20
C SER A 25 -8.96 -38.49 4.72
N GLU A 26 -9.95 -37.78 4.19
CA GLU A 26 -10.44 -36.55 4.79
C GLU A 26 -11.05 -36.95 6.12
N LYS A 27 -10.29 -36.76 7.20
CA LYS A 27 -10.85 -36.78 8.55
C LYS A 27 -12.09 -35.88 8.53
N PRO A 28 -13.23 -36.30 9.12
CA PRO A 28 -14.45 -35.50 9.07
C PRO A 28 -14.14 -34.10 9.58
N LYS A 29 -14.20 -33.11 8.68
CA LYS A 29 -13.95 -31.71 9.02
C LYS A 29 -14.93 -31.34 10.13
N SER A 30 -14.41 -30.85 11.26
CA SER A 30 -15.24 -30.34 12.36
C SER A 30 -16.27 -29.35 11.79
N ARG A 31 -17.51 -29.39 12.29
CA ARG A 31 -18.58 -28.46 11.88
C ARG A 31 -18.13 -26.99 11.94
N HIS A 32 -17.22 -26.67 12.88
CA HIS A 32 -16.62 -25.35 13.01
C HIS A 32 -15.67 -25.04 11.85
N ALA A 33 -14.84 -26.01 11.43
CA ALA A 33 -13.94 -25.83 10.29
C ALA A 33 -14.69 -25.66 8.97
N GLN A 34 -15.81 -26.37 8.78
CA GLN A 34 -16.72 -26.14 7.65
C GLN A 34 -17.32 -24.73 7.71
N TRP A 35 -17.80 -24.30 8.87
CA TRP A 35 -18.35 -22.94 9.05
C TRP A 35 -17.34 -21.85 8.69
N TYR A 36 -16.09 -21.93 9.16
CA TYR A 36 -15.04 -20.97 8.78
C TYR A 36 -14.69 -21.05 7.29
N SER A 37 -14.70 -22.25 6.70
CA SER A 37 -14.38 -22.44 5.28
C SER A 37 -15.43 -21.85 4.36
N ASP A 38 -16.70 -21.84 4.78
CA ASP A 38 -17.80 -21.28 3.99
C ASP A 38 -17.93 -19.76 4.20
N VAL A 39 -17.71 -19.29 5.44
CA VAL A 39 -17.90 -17.87 5.79
C VAL A 39 -16.72 -17.01 5.35
N LEU A 40 -15.47 -17.43 5.53
CA LEU A 40 -14.30 -16.58 5.23
C LEU A 40 -14.22 -16.15 3.75
N PRO A 41 -14.42 -17.03 2.76
CA PRO A 41 -14.40 -16.64 1.35
C PRO A 41 -15.48 -15.62 1.02
N SER A 42 -16.63 -15.71 1.71
CA SER A 42 -17.74 -14.76 1.54
C SER A 42 -17.43 -13.37 2.11
N MET A 43 -16.48 -13.25 3.04
CA MET A 43 -16.06 -11.97 3.64
C MET A 43 -14.98 -11.25 2.83
N ILE A 44 -14.20 -11.96 2.01
CA ILE A 44 -13.11 -11.39 1.19
C ILE A 44 -13.60 -10.22 0.32
N PRO A 45 -14.73 -10.30 -0.40
CA PRO A 45 -15.21 -9.19 -1.24
C PRO A 45 -15.52 -7.93 -0.43
N ILE A 46 -16.10 -8.06 0.77
CA ILE A 46 -16.42 -6.90 1.63
C ILE A 46 -15.14 -6.22 2.11
N PHE A 47 -14.14 -7.02 2.51
CA PHE A 47 -12.85 -6.49 2.91
C PHE A 47 -12.15 -5.76 1.76
N LEU A 48 -12.15 -6.34 0.56
CA LEU A 48 -11.58 -5.70 -0.63
C LEU A 48 -12.29 -4.39 -0.95
N LEU A 49 -13.63 -4.36 -0.90
CA LEU A 49 -14.41 -3.16 -1.12
C LEU A 49 -14.08 -2.07 -0.09
N GLY A 50 -13.99 -2.42 1.19
CA GLY A 50 -13.59 -1.49 2.26
C GLY A 50 -12.19 -0.93 2.03
N SER A 51 -11.23 -1.78 1.65
CA SER A 51 -9.86 -1.35 1.35
C SER A 51 -9.79 -0.43 0.14
N ALA A 52 -10.57 -0.71 -0.92
CA ALA A 52 -10.61 0.10 -2.13
C ALA A 52 -11.21 1.48 -1.85
N VAL A 53 -12.30 1.55 -1.09
CA VAL A 53 -12.92 2.82 -0.67
C VAL A 53 -11.96 3.61 0.22
N TYR A 54 -11.32 2.96 1.20
CA TYR A 54 -10.34 3.61 2.07
C TYR A 54 -9.17 4.20 1.28
N LEU A 55 -8.56 3.41 0.38
CA LEU A 55 -7.45 3.86 -0.46
C LEU A 55 -7.88 4.98 -1.41
N GLY A 56 -9.09 4.91 -1.97
CA GLY A 56 -9.65 5.97 -2.81
C GLY A 56 -9.82 7.28 -2.04
N LEU A 57 -10.35 7.20 -0.82
CA LEU A 57 -10.53 8.37 0.04
C LEU A 57 -9.19 8.94 0.53
N GLN A 58 -8.25 8.07 0.88
CA GLN A 58 -6.89 8.45 1.27
C GLN A 58 -6.16 9.18 0.13
N LEU A 59 -6.32 8.70 -1.10
CA LEU A 59 -5.74 9.34 -2.28
C LEU A 59 -6.36 10.72 -2.53
N ALA A 60 -7.68 10.82 -2.42
CA ALA A 60 -8.38 12.09 -2.53
C ALA A 60 -7.90 13.07 -1.45
N GLN A 61 -7.85 12.64 -0.18
CA GLN A 61 -7.36 13.44 0.94
C GLN A 61 -5.93 13.94 0.71
N THR A 62 -5.05 13.10 0.19
CA THR A 62 -3.65 13.47 -0.11
C THR A 62 -3.56 14.53 -1.21
N ARG A 63 -4.43 14.45 -2.23
CA ARG A 63 -4.49 15.48 -3.29
C ARG A 63 -4.98 16.81 -2.75
N LEU A 64 -6.04 16.80 -1.94
CA LEU A 64 -6.58 18.01 -1.32
C LEU A 64 -5.60 18.65 -0.34
N SER A 65 -4.91 17.86 0.48
CA SER A 65 -3.93 18.38 1.44
C SER A 65 -2.74 19.04 0.74
N HIS A 66 -2.29 18.49 -0.38
CA HIS A 66 -1.21 19.08 -1.17
C HIS A 66 -1.63 20.42 -1.80
N GLN A 67 -2.82 20.49 -2.40
CA GLN A 67 -3.36 21.74 -2.95
C GLN A 67 -3.49 22.82 -1.87
N LYS A 68 -4.03 22.44 -0.70
CA LYS A 68 -4.13 23.36 0.44
C LYS A 68 -2.75 23.85 0.88
N TYR A 69 -1.78 22.95 1.00
CA TYR A 69 -0.43 23.31 1.41
C TYR A 69 0.24 24.31 0.45
N MET A 70 0.03 24.15 -0.86
CA MET A 70 0.55 25.09 -1.86
C MET A 70 -0.07 26.49 -1.73
N VAL A 71 -1.38 26.57 -1.50
CA VAL A 71 -2.07 27.85 -1.27
C VAL A 71 -1.56 28.50 0.02
N ASP A 72 -1.54 27.77 1.12
CA ASP A 72 -1.08 28.27 2.42
C ASP A 72 0.41 28.71 2.36
N ALA A 73 1.25 28.03 1.57
CA ALA A 73 2.65 28.41 1.37
C ALA A 73 2.80 29.69 0.55
N GLN A 74 2.03 29.84 -0.53
CA GLN A 74 2.05 31.04 -1.36
C GLN A 74 1.58 32.27 -0.57
N GLU A 75 0.54 32.12 0.26
CA GLU A 75 0.09 33.17 1.17
C GLU A 75 1.21 33.61 2.11
N ARG A 76 1.91 32.66 2.76
CA ARG A 76 3.05 32.97 3.65
C ARG A 76 4.19 33.68 2.93
N VAL A 77 4.50 33.27 1.70
CA VAL A 77 5.54 33.92 0.90
C VAL A 77 5.13 35.37 0.61
N SER A 78 3.90 35.62 0.18
CA SER A 78 3.43 36.98 -0.13
C SER A 78 3.47 37.91 1.10
N VAL A 79 3.13 37.37 2.28
CA VAL A 79 3.21 38.10 3.55
C VAL A 79 4.64 38.43 3.93
N LEU A 80 5.58 37.49 3.71
CA LEU A 80 6.99 37.71 3.98
C LEU A 80 7.61 38.68 2.99
N GLU A 81 7.25 38.60 1.71
CA GLU A 81 7.67 39.55 0.68
C GLU A 81 7.22 40.97 1.04
N ALA A 82 5.96 41.16 1.43
CA ALA A 82 5.45 42.46 1.88
C ALA A 82 6.20 43.01 3.10
N GLN A 83 6.58 42.14 4.05
CA GLN A 83 7.39 42.55 5.21
C GLN A 83 8.81 42.93 4.82
N VAL A 84 9.43 42.18 3.90
CA VAL A 84 10.76 42.50 3.37
C VAL A 84 10.74 43.85 2.66
N ASP A 85 9.75 44.08 1.81
CA ASP A 85 9.58 45.34 1.10
C ASP A 85 9.42 46.50 2.09
N ALA A 86 8.55 46.35 3.10
CA ALA A 86 8.38 47.37 4.14
C ALA A 86 9.69 47.68 4.88
N LEU A 87 10.48 46.66 5.22
CA LEU A 87 11.77 46.84 5.88
C LEU A 87 12.82 47.49 4.98
N GLN A 88 12.81 47.18 3.68
CA GLN A 88 13.70 47.83 2.71
C GLN A 88 13.35 49.31 2.57
N HIS A 89 12.07 49.64 2.42
CA HIS A 89 11.61 51.03 2.36
C HIS A 89 11.98 51.81 3.64
N SER A 90 11.82 51.22 4.84
CA SER A 90 12.24 51.88 6.09
C SER A 90 13.75 52.15 6.14
N ARG A 91 14.56 51.21 5.64
CA ARG A 91 16.03 51.39 5.58
C ARG A 91 16.44 52.47 4.59
N GLU A 92 15.76 52.56 3.44
CA GLU A 92 16.01 53.62 2.46
C GLU A 92 15.67 54.99 3.03
N THR A 93 14.54 55.12 3.75
CA THR A 93 14.19 56.37 4.43
C THR A 93 15.16 56.77 5.54
N ASP A 94 15.74 55.80 6.24
CA ASP A 94 16.76 56.07 7.27
C ASP A 94 18.13 56.41 6.66
N ALA A 95 18.43 55.92 5.45
CA ALA A 95 19.70 56.18 4.75
C ALA A 95 19.79 57.60 4.15
N ASP A 96 18.66 58.21 3.79
CA ASP A 96 18.60 59.60 3.28
C ASP A 96 18.58 60.67 4.40
N SER A 97 18.60 60.27 5.67
CA SER A 97 18.86 61.22 6.77
C SER A 97 20.35 61.61 6.77
N PRO A 98 20.72 62.87 6.52
CA PRO A 98 22.11 63.28 6.45
C PRO A 98 22.81 62.99 7.79
N THR A 99 23.84 62.15 7.72
CA THR A 99 24.80 61.78 8.77
C THR A 99 25.01 62.86 9.82
N SER A 100 24.24 62.81 10.92
CA SER A 100 24.64 63.39 12.20
C SER A 100 25.26 62.28 13.03
N ALA A 101 26.58 62.14 12.89
CA ALA A 101 27.53 61.39 13.73
C ALA A 101 26.91 60.51 14.83
N SER A 102 26.48 59.30 14.46
CA SER A 102 26.12 58.26 15.44
C SER A 102 27.40 57.60 15.95
N THR A 103 27.94 58.15 17.03
CA THR A 103 29.09 57.62 17.77
C THR A 103 28.80 56.19 18.24
N SER A 104 29.50 55.22 17.65
CA SER A 104 29.39 53.81 17.99
C SER A 104 29.86 53.53 19.44
N ARG A 105 28.90 53.38 20.36
CA ARG A 105 29.11 53.09 21.79
C ARG A 105 29.65 51.68 22.09
N TRP A 106 29.77 50.81 21.08
CA TRP A 106 30.17 49.40 21.24
C TRP A 106 31.65 49.13 21.00
N ARG A 107 32.48 50.16 20.77
CA ARG A 107 33.95 50.03 20.59
C ARG A 107 34.77 50.28 21.87
N LEU A 108 34.13 50.35 23.03
CA LEU A 108 34.75 50.73 24.31
C LEU A 108 34.79 49.61 25.37
N TRP A 109 34.48 48.37 25.00
CA TRP A 109 34.61 47.18 25.85
C TRP A 109 35.34 46.07 25.11
#